data_AF-A0A3E0X228-F1
#
_entry.id   AF-A0A3E0X228-F1
#
_cell.length_a   1.000
_cell.length_b   1.000
_cell.length_c   1.000
_cell.angle_alpha   90.00
_cell.angle_beta   90.00
_cell.angle_gamma   90.00
#
_symmetry.space_group_name_H-M   'P 1'
#
loop_
_entity.id
_entity.type
_entity.pdbx_description
1 polymer ?
#
loop_
_entity_poly.entity_id
_entity_poly.type
_entity_poly.pdbx_seq_one_letter_code
_entity_poly.pdbx_strand_id
1 'polypeptide(L)'
;MTAARKPSLTATRSRLRRTMRSGIGLIFVCALSAVGAEPASAPPPRVQDLHFGTVLFDFYRQDHFAALTELMTAQQQERFDYHRNEAELLRGGLKLGYGLHDEAEGIFRRLLTRDVPPVCATEPGIT
;
A
#
# COMPACT_ATOMS: atom_id res chain seq x y z
N MET A 1 62.65 -53.94 -27.53
CA MET A 1 61.32 -53.97 -28.16
C MET A 1 60.35 -53.26 -27.22
N THR A 2 60.03 -51.98 -27.43
CA THR A 2 58.97 -51.40 -28.28
C THR A 2 57.76 -50.99 -27.43
N ALA A 3 57.17 -49.83 -27.79
CA ALA A 3 55.92 -49.21 -27.32
C ALA A 3 56.02 -48.46 -25.97
N ALA A 4 56.10 -47.13 -25.92
CA ALA A 4 55.18 -46.10 -26.45
C ALA A 4 53.74 -46.26 -25.93
N ARG A 5 53.40 -45.56 -24.84
CA ARG A 5 52.01 -45.22 -24.48
C ARG A 5 51.89 -43.72 -24.31
N LYS A 6 50.98 -43.17 -25.11
CA LYS A 6 50.61 -41.77 -25.30
C LYS A 6 49.89 -41.15 -24.08
N PRO A 7 49.66 -39.82 -24.08
CA PRO A 7 49.72 -38.93 -22.92
C PRO A 7 48.35 -38.69 -22.29
N SER A 8 48.34 -38.12 -21.08
CA SER A 8 47.15 -37.45 -20.56
C SER A 8 47.53 -36.29 -19.65
N LEU A 9 47.04 -35.12 -20.05
CA LEU A 9 47.15 -33.85 -19.37
C LEU A 9 46.52 -33.90 -17.98
N THR A 10 47.28 -33.51 -16.96
CA THR A 10 46.71 -32.94 -15.73
C THR A 10 47.63 -31.84 -15.27
N ALA A 11 47.47 -30.67 -15.91
CA ALA A 11 48.00 -29.43 -15.41
C ALA A 11 47.33 -29.14 -14.05
N THR A 12 48.06 -29.44 -12.98
CA THR A 12 47.73 -29.03 -11.61
C THR A 12 47.86 -27.51 -11.52
N ARG A 13 46.82 -26.80 -11.98
CA ARG A 13 46.69 -25.35 -11.76
C ARG A 13 46.17 -25.12 -10.35
N SER A 14 47.09 -25.23 -9.40
CA SER A 14 46.98 -24.45 -8.17
C SER A 14 46.93 -22.98 -8.56
N ARG A 15 45.93 -22.25 -8.04
CA ARG A 15 46.04 -20.91 -7.47
C ARG A 15 44.67 -20.24 -7.38
N LEU A 16 44.34 -19.91 -6.14
CA LEU A 16 43.97 -18.54 -5.81
C LEU A 16 42.58 -18.08 -6.29
N ARG A 17 41.56 -18.93 -6.10
CA ARG A 17 40.15 -18.50 -6.05
C ARG A 17 39.81 -17.90 -4.68
N ARG A 18 40.47 -16.82 -4.25
CA ARG A 18 40.11 -16.21 -2.95
C ARG A 18 40.24 -14.69 -2.79
N THR A 19 40.54 -13.94 -3.85
CA THR A 19 40.79 -12.49 -3.71
C THR A 19 40.11 -11.63 -4.78
N MET A 20 38.93 -12.00 -5.26
CA MET A 20 38.11 -11.12 -6.11
C MET A 20 36.64 -11.11 -5.68
N ARG A 21 36.37 -10.72 -4.42
CA ARG A 21 35.04 -10.27 -3.94
C ARG A 21 35.13 -9.10 -2.95
N SER A 22 36.26 -8.39 -2.92
CA SER A 22 36.48 -7.26 -2.02
C SER A 22 36.89 -6.05 -2.85
N GLY A 23 35.91 -5.24 -3.24
CA GLY A 23 36.15 -4.06 -4.09
C GLY A 23 34.87 -3.28 -4.38
N ILE A 24 33.70 -3.93 -4.33
CA ILE A 24 32.40 -3.28 -4.58
C ILE A 24 31.71 -2.83 -3.27
N GLY A 25 32.16 -3.32 -2.10
CA GLY A 25 31.51 -3.03 -0.81
C GLY A 25 31.81 -1.66 -0.18
N LEU A 26 32.89 -0.98 -0.57
CA LEU A 26 33.35 0.22 0.16
C LEU A 26 32.73 1.54 -0.35
N ILE A 27 32.17 1.56 -1.56
CA ILE A 27 31.52 2.77 -2.11
C ILE A 27 30.08 2.92 -1.58
N PHE A 28 29.41 1.83 -1.21
CA PHE A 28 28.03 1.87 -0.71
C PHE A 28 27.92 2.39 0.73
N VAL A 29 29.02 2.43 1.49
CA VAL A 29 29.02 2.81 2.91
C VAL A 29 29.09 4.33 3.14
N CYS A 30 29.69 5.11 2.22
CA CYS A 30 29.86 6.57 2.44
C CYS A 30 28.71 7.44 1.91
N ALA A 31 27.81 6.89 1.10
CA ALA A 31 26.64 7.65 0.59
C ALA A 31 25.47 7.73 1.59
N LEU A 32 25.58 7.07 2.75
CA LEU A 32 24.49 6.99 3.73
C LEU A 32 24.62 7.97 4.92
N SER A 33 25.67 8.81 4.97
CA SER A 33 25.97 9.64 6.15
C SER A 33 25.56 11.12 6.04
N ALA A 34 24.75 11.50 5.06
CA ALA A 34 24.41 12.91 4.81
C ALA A 34 22.90 13.19 4.71
N VAL A 35 22.08 12.66 5.63
CA VAL A 35 20.72 13.18 5.86
C VAL A 35 20.42 13.16 7.35
N GLY A 36 20.39 14.35 7.95
CA GLY A 36 20.07 14.54 9.37
C GLY A 36 19.94 16.02 9.75
N ALA A 37 19.35 16.84 8.87
CA ALA A 37 18.78 18.11 9.31
C ALA A 37 17.36 17.79 9.79
N GLU A 38 17.16 17.67 11.11
CA GLU A 38 15.82 17.57 11.68
C GLU A 38 15.08 18.89 11.43
N PRO A 39 14.00 18.91 10.63
CA PRO A 39 13.12 20.07 10.60
C PRO A 39 12.52 20.22 12.00
N ALA A 40 12.46 21.46 12.49
CA ALA A 40 11.88 21.81 13.78
C ALA A 40 10.55 21.08 13.97
N SER A 41 10.50 20.26 15.04
CA SER A 41 9.42 19.35 15.39
C SER A 41 8.06 20.07 15.36
N ALA A 42 7.31 19.87 14.28
CA ALA A 42 5.90 20.19 14.25
C ALA A 42 5.18 19.31 15.30
N PRO A 43 4.14 19.81 15.98
CA PRO A 43 3.34 18.97 16.87
C PRO A 43 2.91 17.68 16.16
N PRO A 44 2.95 16.52 16.83
CA PRO A 44 2.61 15.26 16.19
C PRO A 44 1.19 15.35 15.61
N PRO A 45 0.98 14.88 14.36
CA PRO A 45 -0.34 14.93 13.74
C PRO A 45 -1.35 14.20 14.62
N ARG A 46 -2.46 14.88 14.93
CA ARG A 46 -3.56 14.32 15.72
C ARG A 46 -4.35 13.37 14.81
N VAL A 47 -4.38 12.10 15.16
CA VAL A 47 -5.25 11.11 14.49
C VAL A 47 -6.69 11.48 14.83
N GLN A 48 -7.49 11.77 13.80
CA GLN A 48 -8.88 12.20 13.95
C GLN A 48 -9.76 11.02 14.37
N ASP A 49 -9.94 10.01 13.51
CA ASP A 49 -10.66 8.78 13.85
C ASP A 49 -9.72 7.57 13.80
N LEU A 50 -9.27 7.08 14.97
CA LEU A 50 -8.40 5.91 15.06
C LEU A 50 -9.06 4.65 14.48
N HIS A 51 -10.35 4.46 14.71
CA HIS A 51 -11.11 3.32 14.20
C HIS A 51 -11.14 3.26 12.68
N PHE A 52 -11.17 4.41 12.02
CA PHE A 52 -11.16 4.45 10.56
C PHE A 52 -9.81 3.98 10.02
N GLY A 53 -8.72 4.30 10.72
CA GLY A 53 -7.38 3.80 10.42
C GLY A 53 -7.26 2.27 10.51
N THR A 54 -7.86 1.64 11.52
CA THR A 54 -7.87 0.17 11.64
C THR A 54 -8.60 -0.48 10.46
N VAL A 55 -9.77 0.04 10.11
CA VAL A 55 -10.52 -0.44 8.94
C VAL A 55 -9.70 -0.31 7.65
N LEU A 56 -9.04 0.83 7.44
CA LEU A 56 -8.19 1.06 6.27
C LEU A 56 -7.02 0.07 6.22
N PHE A 57 -6.41 -0.21 7.37
CA PHE A 57 -5.32 -1.16 7.47
C PHE A 57 -5.75 -2.56 7.00
N ASP A 58 -6.90 -3.06 7.45
CA ASP A 58 -7.44 -4.35 7.02
C ASP A 58 -7.82 -4.34 5.53
N PHE A 59 -8.43 -3.25 5.07
CA PHE A 59 -8.80 -3.09 3.67
C PHE A 59 -7.58 -3.18 2.73
N TYR A 60 -6.50 -2.45 3.03
CA TYR A 60 -5.29 -2.47 2.19
C TYR A 60 -4.50 -3.77 2.28
N ARG A 61 -4.67 -4.54 3.36
CA ARG A 61 -4.14 -5.90 3.48
C ARG A 61 -5.01 -6.95 2.80
N GLN A 62 -6.04 -6.54 2.05
CA GLN A 62 -6.97 -7.40 1.32
C GLN A 62 -7.85 -8.25 2.25
N ASP A 63 -7.93 -7.91 3.53
CA ASP A 63 -8.86 -8.53 4.47
C ASP A 63 -10.20 -7.76 4.46
N HIS A 64 -10.92 -7.91 3.35
CA HIS A 64 -12.15 -7.16 3.10
C HIS A 64 -13.29 -7.53 4.07
N PHE A 65 -13.29 -8.75 4.60
CA PHE A 65 -14.32 -9.20 5.52
C PHE A 65 -14.10 -8.59 6.90
N ALA A 66 -12.86 -8.62 7.41
CA ALA A 66 -12.51 -7.94 8.65
C ALA A 66 -12.79 -6.43 8.53
N ALA A 67 -12.33 -5.79 7.45
CA ALA A 67 -12.58 -4.38 7.21
C ALA A 67 -14.08 -4.03 7.22
N LEU A 68 -14.92 -4.82 6.54
CA LEU A 68 -16.36 -4.57 6.46
C LEU A 68 -17.05 -4.74 7.83
N THR A 69 -16.73 -5.80 8.56
CA THR A 69 -17.36 -6.11 9.85
C THR A 69 -16.92 -5.15 10.95
N GLU A 70 -15.63 -4.80 10.99
CA GLU A 70 -15.12 -3.78 11.92
C GLU A 70 -15.72 -2.41 11.61
N LEU A 71 -15.79 -2.03 10.32
CA LEU A 71 -16.44 -0.79 9.91
C LEU A 71 -17.90 -0.75 10.38
N MET A 72 -18.69 -1.78 10.12
CA MET A 72 -20.10 -1.84 10.54
C MET A 72 -20.23 -1.75 12.07
N THR A 73 -19.34 -2.41 12.81
CA THR A 73 -19.31 -2.37 14.27
C THR A 73 -18.98 -0.96 14.79
N ALA A 74 -17.98 -0.29 14.20
CA ALA A 74 -17.60 1.07 14.55
C ALA A 74 -18.71 2.08 14.22
N GLN A 75 -19.42 1.91 13.09
CA GLN A 75 -20.58 2.73 12.75
C GLN A 75 -21.73 2.56 13.73
N GLN A 76 -22.00 1.32 14.15
CA GLN A 76 -23.04 1.02 15.13
C GLN A 76 -22.75 1.64 16.51
N GLN A 77 -21.46 1.85 16.81
CA GLN A 77 -20.98 2.50 18.03
C GLN A 77 -20.75 4.01 17.86
N GLU A 78 -21.13 4.58 16.70
CA GLU A 78 -20.98 6.00 16.38
C GLU A 78 -19.53 6.51 16.52
N ARG A 79 -18.55 5.70 16.13
CA ARG A 79 -17.10 5.98 16.30
C ARG A 79 -16.44 6.74 15.15
N PHE A 80 -17.21 7.33 14.24
CA PHE A 80 -16.72 8.11 13.11
C PHE A 80 -17.26 9.53 13.20
N ASP A 81 -16.54 10.39 13.91
CA ASP A 81 -16.93 11.79 14.11
C ASP A 81 -16.59 12.63 12.87
N TYR A 82 -15.45 12.35 12.23
CA TYR A 82 -14.93 13.15 11.11
C TYR A 82 -15.04 12.44 9.76
N HIS A 83 -14.86 11.12 9.72
CA HIS A 83 -14.79 10.33 8.48
C HIS A 83 -16.06 9.54 8.15
N ARG A 84 -17.24 10.07 8.52
CA ARG A 84 -18.50 9.33 8.38
C ARG A 84 -18.88 9.06 6.91
N ASN A 85 -18.69 10.04 6.02
CA ASN A 85 -19.05 9.90 4.61
C ASN A 85 -18.05 8.98 3.89
N GLU A 86 -16.76 9.08 4.20
CA GLU A 86 -15.70 8.22 3.70
C GLU A 86 -15.87 6.77 4.17
N ALA A 87 -16.26 6.58 5.44
CA ALA A 87 -16.61 5.26 5.98
C ALA A 87 -17.80 4.63 5.24
N GLU A 88 -18.85 5.41 4.96
CA GLU A 88 -19.99 4.95 4.15
C GLU A 88 -19.56 4.62 2.72
N LEU A 89 -18.71 5.45 2.10
CA LEU A 89 -18.21 5.22 0.74
C LEU A 89 -17.42 3.90 0.67
N LEU A 90 -16.52 3.66 1.62
CA LEU A 90 -15.76 2.42 1.74
C LEU A 90 -16.69 1.22 1.94
N ARG A 91 -17.73 1.36 2.77
CA ARG A 91 -18.74 0.30 2.96
C ARG A 91 -19.41 -0.07 1.64
N GLY A 92 -19.79 0.92 0.84
CA GLY A 92 -20.37 0.69 -0.48
C GLY A 92 -19.42 -0.09 -1.39
N GLY A 93 -18.14 0.30 -1.44
CA GLY A 93 -17.12 -0.40 -2.22
C GLY A 93 -16.89 -1.84 -1.77
N LEU A 94 -16.81 -2.09 -0.47
CA LEU A 94 -16.70 -3.43 0.11
C LEU A 94 -17.92 -4.30 -0.24
N LYS A 95 -19.14 -3.74 -0.14
CA LYS A 95 -20.38 -4.44 -0.50
C LYS A 95 -20.44 -4.80 -1.99
N LEU A 96 -19.95 -3.95 -2.88
CA LEU A 96 -19.81 -4.29 -4.30
C LEU A 96 -18.88 -5.49 -4.51
N GLY A 97 -17.75 -5.55 -3.79
CA GLY A 97 -16.82 -6.68 -3.84
C GLY A 97 -17.46 -8.02 -3.46
N TYR A 98 -18.49 -7.99 -2.61
CA TYR A 98 -19.27 -9.17 -2.21
C TYR A 98 -20.53 -9.43 -3.05
N GLY A 99 -20.77 -8.66 -4.12
CA GLY A 99 -21.95 -8.79 -4.97
C GLY A 99 -23.24 -8.21 -4.38
N LEU A 100 -23.15 -7.44 -3.29
CA LEU A 100 -24.27 -6.79 -2.62
C LEU A 100 -24.62 -5.46 -3.32
N HIS A 101 -25.00 -5.54 -4.60
CA HIS A 101 -25.18 -4.38 -5.47
C HIS A 101 -26.30 -3.44 -5.01
N ASP A 102 -27.46 -3.97 -4.61
CA ASP A 102 -28.61 -3.16 -4.18
C ASP A 102 -28.28 -2.33 -2.91
N GLU A 103 -27.59 -2.96 -1.96
CA GLU A 103 -27.17 -2.30 -0.73
C GLU A 103 -26.12 -1.22 -0.99
N ALA A 104 -25.17 -1.50 -1.89
CA ALA A 104 -24.15 -0.54 -2.30
C ALA A 104 -24.77 0.65 -3.04
N GLU A 105 -25.69 0.41 -3.98
CA GLU A 105 -26.43 1.46 -4.68
C GLU A 105 -27.18 2.37 -3.70
N GLY A 106 -27.86 1.78 -2.71
CA GLY A 106 -28.53 2.52 -1.65
C GLY A 106 -27.58 3.46 -0.88
N ILE A 107 -26.36 3.00 -0.60
CA ILE A 107 -25.31 3.81 0.04
C ILE A 107 -24.88 4.96 -0.88
N PHE A 108 -24.49 4.67 -2.12
CA PHE A 108 -23.97 5.68 -3.03
C PHE A 108 -25.01 6.75 -3.36
N ARG A 109 -26.28 6.39 -3.52
CA ARG A 109 -27.35 7.36 -3.77
C ARG A 109 -27.49 8.36 -2.62
N ARG A 110 -27.42 7.88 -1.37
CA ARG A 110 -27.45 8.76 -0.18
C ARG A 110 -26.25 9.69 -0.12
N LEU A 111 -25.06 9.21 -0.50
CA LEU A 111 -23.84 10.04 -0.52
C LEU A 111 -23.92 11.13 -1.59
N LEU A 112 -24.39 10.78 -2.79
CA LEU A 112 -24.59 11.74 -3.89
C LEU A 112 -25.59 12.84 -3.54
N THR A 113 -26.65 12.53 -2.79
CA THR A 113 -27.62 13.56 -2.37
C THR A 113 -27.05 14.54 -1.33
N ARG A 114 -26.01 14.17 -0.58
CA ARG A 114 -25.46 14.99 0.51
C ARG A 114 -24.34 15.93 0.06
N ASP A 115 -23.42 15.43 -0.76
CA ASP A 115 -22.15 16.10 -1.04
C ASP A 115 -22.04 16.65 -2.48
N VAL A 116 -23.07 16.49 -3.32
CA VAL A 116 -23.09 17.09 -4.66
C VAL A 116 -23.64 18.51 -4.54
N PRO A 117 -22.80 19.57 -4.60
CA PRO A 117 -23.32 20.92 -4.86
C PRO A 117 -24.11 20.85 -6.17
N PRO A 118 -25.19 21.64 -6.35
CA PRO A 118 -25.98 21.63 -7.58
C PRO A 118 -25.04 21.96 -8.74
N VAL A 119 -24.56 20.91 -9.42
CA VAL A 119 -23.59 21.06 -10.50
C VAL A 119 -24.40 21.56 -11.68
N CYS A 120 -24.33 22.88 -11.90
CA CYS A 120 -24.71 23.55 -13.13
C CYS A 120 -25.98 23.02 -13.81
N ALA A 121 -27.14 23.06 -13.15
CA ALA A 121 -28.43 23.11 -13.84
C ALA A 121 -28.64 24.51 -14.44
N THR A 122 -27.68 24.98 -15.23
CA THR A 122 -27.79 26.19 -16.05
C THR A 122 -26.81 26.06 -17.20
N GLU A 123 -27.09 25.12 -18.11
CA GLU A 123 -26.77 25.35 -19.52
C GLU A 123 -28.00 26.07 -20.09
N PRO A 124 -27.99 27.40 -20.23
CA PRO A 124 -29.06 28.11 -20.91
C PRO A 124 -28.94 27.79 -22.40
N GLY A 125 -29.88 26.99 -22.91
CA GLY A 125 -30.26 26.94 -24.32
C GLY A 125 -29.11 26.72 -25.32
N ILE A 126 -28.90 25.46 -25.69
CA ILE A 126 -28.51 25.16 -27.08
C ILE A 126 -29.82 24.95 -27.84
N THR A 127 -30.30 26.04 -28.44
CA THR A 127 -31.20 26.00 -29.62
C THR A 127 -30.47 25.41 -30.82
#